data_AF-A0A7S1A7C8-F1
#
_entry.id   AF-A0A7S1A7C8-F1
#
_cell.length_a   1.000
_cell.length_b   1.000
_cell.length_c   1.000
_cell.angle_alpha   90.00
_cell.angle_beta   90.00
_cell.angle_gamma   90.00
#
_symmetry.space_group_name_H-M   'P 1'
#
loop_
_entity.id
_entity.type
_entity.pdbx_description
1 polymer ?
#
loop_
_entity_poly.entity_id
_entity_poly.type
_entity_poly.pdbx_seq_one_letter_code
_entity_poly.pdbx_strand_id
1 'polypeptide(L)'
;AISQQRFDVSRLFGVGRDSGLYALSETGSASWVPVSVSFKSVAVQGDTVVGVRQDDESVHAVALGSFSLPVSSSESMQSVAVWRDIVYGVGADNAVYKQSCSAFGTGTAWELVSASGVKAVAVHEDTIY
;
A
#
# COMPACT_ATOMS: atom_id res chain seq x y z
N ALA A 1 7.94 18.61 -26.22
CA ALA A 1 8.20 17.23 -25.76
C ALA A 1 8.22 17.27 -24.24
N ILE A 2 7.19 16.74 -23.58
CA ILE A 2 7.15 16.69 -22.12
C ILE A 2 8.08 15.54 -21.72
N SER A 3 9.20 15.90 -21.10
CA SER A 3 10.14 14.96 -20.51
C SER A 3 9.40 14.09 -19.51
N GLN A 4 9.21 12.81 -19.83
CA GLN A 4 8.96 11.79 -18.81
C GLN A 4 10.20 11.73 -17.94
N GLN A 5 10.19 12.53 -16.87
CA GLN A 5 11.19 12.45 -15.83
C GLN A 5 11.03 11.05 -15.23
N ARG A 6 11.94 10.14 -15.58
CA ARG A 6 12.09 8.90 -14.83
C ARG A 6 12.44 9.32 -13.42
N PHE A 7 11.50 9.09 -12.49
CA PHE A 7 11.67 9.43 -11.08
C PHE A 7 12.60 8.41 -10.44
N ASP A 8 13.89 8.59 -10.67
CA ASP A 8 14.97 7.90 -9.96
C ASP A 8 15.22 8.62 -8.63
N VAL A 9 14.18 8.68 -7.79
CA VAL A 9 14.26 9.24 -6.44
C VAL A 9 13.67 8.23 -5.47
N SER A 10 14.53 7.66 -4.63
CA SER A 10 14.10 6.93 -3.45
C SER A 10 13.32 7.89 -2.54
N ARG A 11 12.08 7.50 -2.23
CA ARG A 11 11.12 8.31 -1.48
C ARG A 11 10.64 7.49 -0.30
N LEU A 12 10.58 8.14 0.85
CA LEU A 12 9.89 7.60 2.01
C LEU A 12 8.41 7.99 1.93
N PHE A 13 7.54 7.05 2.27
CA PHE A 13 6.10 7.26 2.38
C PHE A 13 5.66 7.04 3.81
N GLY A 14 4.69 7.82 4.24
CA GLY A 14 4.15 7.74 5.59
C GLY A 14 2.71 8.22 5.64
N VAL A 15 1.95 7.65 6.55
CA VAL A 15 0.59 8.09 6.84
C VAL A 15 0.62 8.98 8.07
N GLY A 16 0.06 10.19 7.94
CA GLY A 16 -0.06 11.14 9.04
C GLY A 16 -1.23 10.83 9.99
N ARG A 17 -1.28 11.51 11.14
CA ARG A 17 -2.42 11.40 12.09
C ARG A 17 -3.74 11.89 11.51
N ASP A 18 -3.68 12.72 10.49
CA ASP A 18 -4.80 13.20 9.68
C ASP A 18 -5.23 12.20 8.61
N SER A 19 -4.64 10.99 8.60
CA SER A 19 -4.80 9.97 7.57
C SER A 19 -4.27 10.38 6.20
N GLY A 20 -3.61 11.53 6.08
CA GLY A 20 -3.01 11.97 4.83
C GLY A 20 -1.83 11.07 4.47
N LEU A 21 -1.70 10.71 3.19
CA LEU A 21 -0.48 10.13 2.67
C LEU A 21 0.54 11.25 2.45
N TYR A 22 1.76 11.03 2.93
CA TYR A 22 2.87 11.95 2.76
C TYR A 22 4.04 11.25 2.11
N ALA A 23 4.80 12.01 1.34
CA ALA A 23 6.01 11.54 0.72
C ALA A 23 7.17 12.50 0.98
N LEU A 24 8.34 11.94 1.28
CA LEU A 24 9.57 12.65 1.55
C LEU A 24 10.62 12.24 0.52
N SER A 25 11.31 13.21 -0.07
CA SER A 25 12.47 12.92 -0.92
C SER A 25 13.67 12.58 -0.04
N GLU A 26 14.34 11.45 -0.30
CA GLU A 26 15.54 11.06 0.45
C GLU A 26 16.75 11.97 0.17
N THR A 27 16.71 12.78 -0.89
CA THR A 27 17.82 13.67 -1.28
C THR A 27 17.80 15.04 -0.58
N GLY A 28 17.12 15.16 0.57
CA GLY A 28 17.41 16.23 1.52
C GLY A 28 16.37 17.34 1.68
N SER A 29 15.13 17.18 1.21
CA SER A 29 14.04 18.03 1.71
C SER A 29 13.58 17.48 3.06
N ALA A 30 13.70 18.24 4.14
CA ALA A 30 13.22 17.81 5.47
C ALA A 30 11.69 17.88 5.63
N SER A 31 10.94 18.18 4.56
CA SER A 31 9.51 18.45 4.60
C SER A 31 8.73 17.37 3.86
N TRP A 32 7.86 16.68 4.59
CA TRP A 32 6.86 15.77 4.04
C TRP A 32 5.89 16.54 3.14
N VAL A 33 5.69 16.07 1.91
CA VAL A 33 4.74 16.66 0.96
C VAL A 33 3.46 15.84 0.96
N PRO A 34 2.28 16.46 1.16
CA PRO A 34 1.01 15.74 1.12
C PRO A 34 0.72 15.23 -0.29
N VAL A 35 0.20 14.01 -0.34
CA VAL A 35 -0.35 13.35 -1.50
C VAL A 35 -1.84 13.24 -1.21
N SER A 36 -2.71 13.85 -2.03
CA SER A 36 -4.15 14.06 -1.77
C SER A 36 -5.00 12.77 -1.76
N VAL A 37 -4.64 11.81 -0.91
CA VAL A 37 -5.30 10.52 -0.69
C VAL A 37 -5.24 10.20 0.81
N SER A 38 -6.26 9.51 1.31
CA SER A 38 -6.39 9.17 2.73
C SER A 38 -6.20 7.67 2.94
N PHE A 39 -5.17 7.30 3.70
CA PHE A 39 -4.83 5.93 4.05
C PHE A 39 -4.63 5.80 5.55
N LYS A 40 -4.82 4.60 6.09
CA LYS A 40 -4.46 4.24 7.48
C LYS A 40 -3.15 3.47 7.57
N SER A 41 -2.82 2.76 6.48
CA SER A 41 -1.63 1.93 6.35
C SER A 41 -1.14 2.02 4.91
N VAL A 42 0.18 2.03 4.72
CA VAL A 42 0.83 2.12 3.42
C VAL A 42 2.03 1.19 3.35
N ALA A 43 2.23 0.56 2.21
CA ALA A 43 3.41 -0.20 1.86
C ALA A 43 3.85 0.18 0.44
N VAL A 44 5.15 0.16 0.18
CA VAL A 44 5.70 0.62 -1.09
C VAL A 44 6.73 -0.38 -1.59
N GLN A 45 6.64 -0.73 -2.87
CA GLN A 45 7.67 -1.48 -3.55
C GLN A 45 7.86 -0.97 -4.97
N GLY A 46 9.11 -0.66 -5.32
CA GLY A 46 9.44 -0.13 -6.64
C GLY A 46 8.66 1.15 -6.92
N ASP A 47 7.87 1.14 -7.99
CA ASP A 47 6.99 2.23 -8.38
C ASP A 47 5.54 2.05 -7.90
N THR A 48 5.24 1.07 -7.04
CA THR A 48 3.88 0.79 -6.59
C THR A 48 3.69 1.16 -5.13
N VAL A 49 2.66 1.95 -4.86
CA VAL A 49 2.15 2.24 -3.50
C VAL A 49 0.89 1.43 -3.29
N VAL A 50 0.87 0.65 -2.21
CA VAL A 50 -0.30 -0.09 -1.76
C VAL A 50 -0.76 0.51 -0.44
N GLY A 51 -2.03 0.87 -0.35
CA GLY A 51 -2.59 1.52 0.85
C GLY A 51 -3.94 0.97 1.25
N VAL A 52 -4.21 0.97 2.55
CA VAL A 52 -5.53 0.67 3.12
C VAL A 52 -6.27 1.98 3.33
N ARG A 53 -7.41 2.17 2.66
CA ARG A 53 -8.18 3.41 2.74
C ARG A 53 -8.69 3.66 4.16
N GLN A 54 -8.72 4.91 4.58
CA GLN A 54 -9.19 5.25 5.93
C GLN A 54 -10.70 5.07 6.10
N ASP A 55 -11.49 5.31 5.05
CA ASP A 55 -12.95 5.43 5.12
C ASP A 55 -13.69 4.10 4.92
N ASP A 56 -13.28 3.30 3.95
CA ASP A 56 -13.90 2.01 3.63
C ASP A 56 -12.98 0.80 3.85
N GLU A 57 -11.74 1.06 4.29
CA GLU A 57 -10.75 0.03 4.61
C GLU A 57 -10.33 -0.85 3.42
N SER A 58 -10.72 -0.50 2.20
CA SER A 58 -10.33 -1.22 1.00
C SER A 58 -8.84 -1.05 0.70
N VAL A 59 -8.23 -2.08 0.11
CA VAL A 59 -6.84 -2.03 -0.32
C VAL A 59 -6.75 -1.48 -1.73
N HIS A 60 -5.90 -0.49 -1.92
CA HIS A 60 -5.69 0.21 -3.17
C HIS A 60 -4.23 0.11 -3.61
N ALA A 61 -3.99 -0.17 -4.89
CA ALA A 61 -2.66 -0.07 -5.50
C ALA A 61 -2.62 1.07 -6.52
N VAL A 62 -1.55 1.86 -6.49
CA VAL A 62 -1.36 3.02 -7.36
C VAL A 62 0.11 3.17 -7.76
N ALA A 63 0.34 3.49 -9.04
CA ALA A 63 1.69 3.72 -9.55
C ALA A 63 2.21 5.12 -9.12
N LEU A 64 3.47 5.18 -8.71
CA LEU A 64 4.19 6.39 -8.35
C LEU A 64 4.23 7.33 -9.55
N GLY A 65 3.64 8.52 -9.36
CA GLY A 65 3.54 9.54 -10.41
C GLY A 65 2.22 9.53 -11.19
N SER A 66 1.39 8.49 -11.03
CA SER A 66 0.02 8.46 -11.54
C SER A 66 -0.93 8.10 -10.40
N PHE A 67 -1.38 9.12 -9.65
CA PHE A 67 -2.51 8.97 -8.72
C PHE A 67 -3.86 8.85 -9.46
N SER A 68 -3.87 8.22 -10.63
CA SER A 68 -5.07 7.78 -11.33
C SER A 68 -5.84 6.78 -10.48
N LEU A 69 -7.15 6.62 -10.76
CA LEU A 69 -8.07 5.83 -9.96
C LEU A 69 -7.44 4.51 -9.48
N PRO A 70 -7.25 4.35 -8.16
CA PRO A 70 -6.56 3.20 -7.63
C PRO A 70 -7.40 1.95 -7.82
N VAL A 71 -6.77 0.83 -8.18
CA VAL A 71 -7.47 -0.45 -8.27
C VAL A 71 -7.73 -0.95 -6.85
N SER A 72 -8.98 -1.29 -6.54
CA SER A 72 -9.39 -1.69 -5.19
C SER A 72 -9.65 -3.19 -5.06
N SER A 73 -9.38 -3.74 -3.88
CA SER A 73 -9.94 -5.02 -3.44
C SER A 73 -11.32 -4.84 -2.81
N SER A 74 -12.14 -5.90 -2.79
CA SER A 74 -13.47 -5.88 -2.16
C SER A 74 -13.45 -6.02 -0.64
N GLU A 75 -12.37 -6.55 -0.08
CA GLU A 75 -12.27 -6.83 1.36
C GLU A 75 -11.65 -5.67 2.15
N SER A 76 -12.12 -5.49 3.38
CA SER A 76 -11.58 -4.54 4.35
C SER A 76 -10.32 -5.10 5.02
N MET A 77 -9.29 -4.26 5.11
CA MET A 77 -8.04 -4.58 5.81
C MET A 77 -7.69 -3.49 6.84
N GLN A 78 -6.87 -3.85 7.83
CA GLN A 78 -6.33 -2.94 8.84
C GLN A 78 -4.90 -2.49 8.51
N SER A 79 -4.11 -3.39 7.95
CA SER A 79 -2.69 -3.17 7.65
C SER A 79 -2.31 -3.94 6.39
N VAL A 80 -1.37 -3.41 5.61
CA VAL A 80 -0.83 -4.06 4.42
C VAL A 80 0.68 -4.05 4.40
N ALA A 81 1.25 -5.07 3.76
CA ALA A 81 2.63 -5.10 3.31
C ALA A 81 2.69 -5.66 1.89
N VAL A 82 3.71 -5.29 1.12
CA VAL A 82 3.86 -5.73 -0.26
C VAL A 82 5.26 -6.26 -0.51
N TRP A 83 5.35 -7.39 -1.19
CA TRP A 83 6.59 -7.93 -1.73
C TRP A 83 6.36 -8.61 -3.07
N ARG A 84 7.06 -8.10 -4.07
CA ARG A 84 6.92 -8.43 -5.50
C ARG A 84 5.48 -8.15 -5.92
N ASP A 85 4.84 -9.13 -6.51
CA ASP A 85 3.45 -9.02 -6.93
C ASP A 85 2.46 -9.41 -5.82
N ILE A 86 2.91 -9.67 -4.58
CA ILE A 86 2.03 -10.15 -3.51
C ILE A 86 1.80 -9.07 -2.47
N VAL A 87 0.53 -8.76 -2.22
CA VAL A 87 0.08 -7.96 -1.09
C VAL A 87 -0.36 -8.90 0.01
N TYR A 88 0.11 -8.65 1.22
CA TYR A 88 -0.37 -9.26 2.45
C TYR A 88 -1.22 -8.23 3.19
N GLY A 89 -2.38 -8.67 3.69
CA GLY A 89 -3.32 -7.84 4.42
C GLY A 89 -3.67 -8.48 5.75
N VAL A 90 -3.84 -7.66 6.79
CA VAL A 90 -4.44 -8.09 8.05
C VAL A 90 -5.91 -7.70 8.04
N GLY A 91 -6.81 -8.69 8.12
CA GLY A 91 -8.25 -8.46 8.11
C GLY A 91 -8.80 -7.95 9.44
N ALA A 92 -10.09 -7.61 9.47
CA ALA A 92 -10.79 -7.19 10.68
C ALA A 92 -10.84 -8.28 11.78
N ASP A 93 -10.72 -9.53 11.37
CA ASP A 93 -10.64 -10.74 12.19
C ASP A 93 -9.23 -11.03 12.75
N ASN A 94 -8.25 -10.15 12.48
CA ASN A 94 -6.83 -10.32 12.78
C ASN A 94 -6.18 -11.51 12.06
N ALA A 95 -6.81 -12.04 11.01
CA ALA A 95 -6.25 -13.04 10.12
C ALA A 95 -5.35 -12.37 9.08
N VAL A 96 -4.38 -13.14 8.57
CA VAL A 96 -3.51 -12.69 7.47
C VAL A 96 -4.04 -13.27 6.18
N TYR A 97 -4.14 -12.42 5.17
CA TYR A 97 -4.54 -12.79 3.83
C TYR A 97 -3.48 -12.36 2.82
N LYS A 98 -3.51 -12.94 1.62
CA LYS A 98 -2.69 -12.48 0.49
C LYS A 98 -3.48 -12.38 -0.80
N GLN A 99 -3.06 -11.49 -1.68
CA GLN A 99 -3.59 -11.33 -3.04
C GLN A 99 -2.50 -10.82 -3.97
N SER A 100 -2.58 -11.15 -5.26
CA SER A 100 -1.68 -10.58 -6.27
C SER A 100 -2.05 -9.13 -6.61
N CYS A 101 -1.08 -8.21 -6.65
CA CYS A 101 -1.21 -6.84 -7.12
C CYS A 101 -1.73 -6.79 -8.57
N SER A 102 -1.17 -7.62 -9.44
CA SER A 102 -1.60 -7.77 -10.84
C SER A 102 -3.04 -8.26 -11.00
N ALA A 103 -3.58 -8.89 -9.94
CA ALA A 103 -4.94 -9.40 -9.90
C ALA A 103 -5.91 -8.40 -9.26
N PHE A 104 -5.47 -7.24 -8.77
CA PHE A 104 -6.38 -6.21 -8.25
C PHE A 104 -7.44 -5.90 -9.33
N GLY A 105 -8.69 -6.03 -8.94
CA GLY A 105 -9.85 -6.07 -9.82
C GLY A 105 -11.02 -6.71 -9.08
N THR A 106 -12.25 -6.40 -9.49
CA THR A 106 -13.50 -6.67 -8.75
C THR A 106 -13.90 -8.15 -8.62
N GLY A 107 -12.96 -9.10 -8.65
CA GLY A 107 -13.31 -10.52 -8.66
C GLY A 107 -12.24 -11.50 -8.18
N THR A 108 -11.06 -11.05 -7.74
CA THR A 108 -10.03 -11.94 -7.18
C THR A 108 -10.12 -11.90 -5.65
N ALA A 109 -10.35 -13.06 -5.05
CA ALA A 109 -10.50 -13.20 -3.61
C ALA A 109 -9.13 -13.17 -2.92
N TRP A 110 -9.12 -12.62 -1.71
CA TRP A 110 -8.02 -12.76 -0.77
C TRP A 110 -7.90 -14.22 -0.31
N GLU A 111 -6.69 -14.77 -0.33
CA GLU A 111 -6.40 -16.12 0.15
C GLU A 111 -5.95 -16.07 1.61
N LEU A 112 -6.58 -16.86 2.48
CA LEU A 112 -6.21 -16.96 3.89
C LEU A 112 -4.80 -17.56 4.05
N VAL A 113 -3.93 -16.87 4.79
CA VAL A 113 -2.56 -17.29 5.13
C VAL A 113 -2.46 -17.72 6.59
N SER A 114 -3.12 -17.00 7.51
CA SER A 114 -3.11 -17.30 8.95
C SER A 114 -4.44 -16.92 9.60
N ALA A 115 -4.91 -17.72 10.57
CA ALA A 115 -6.30 -17.69 11.01
C ALA A 115 -6.68 -16.54 11.98
N SER A 116 -5.78 -16.04 12.83
CA SER A 116 -6.01 -14.85 13.68
C SER A 116 -4.76 -14.48 14.51
N GLY A 117 -4.83 -13.34 15.24
CA GLY A 117 -3.85 -12.93 16.24
C GLY A 117 -2.81 -11.92 15.75
N VAL A 118 -2.90 -11.49 14.49
CA VAL A 118 -1.96 -10.55 13.87
C VAL A 118 -2.56 -9.15 13.84
N LYS A 119 -1.77 -8.13 14.21
CA LYS A 119 -2.21 -6.72 14.21
C LYS A 119 -1.63 -5.89 13.07
N ALA A 120 -0.47 -6.29 12.59
CA ALA A 120 0.25 -5.66 11.50
C ALA A 120 1.06 -6.76 10.82
N VAL A 121 1.34 -6.56 9.54
CA VAL A 121 2.18 -7.46 8.76
C VAL A 121 3.34 -6.69 8.16
N ALA A 122 4.51 -7.29 8.14
CA ALA A 122 5.62 -6.85 7.32
C ALA A 122 6.15 -8.04 6.50
N VAL A 123 6.69 -7.78 5.31
CA VAL A 123 7.26 -8.83 4.47
C VAL A 123 8.60 -8.37 3.92
N HIS A 124 9.56 -9.28 3.93
CA HIS A 124 10.83 -9.11 3.25
C HIS A 124 11.27 -10.47 2.69
N GLU A 125 11.51 -10.50 1.37
CA GLU A 125 11.83 -11.73 0.66
C GLU A 125 10.76 -12.81 0.91
N ASP A 126 11.16 -13.97 1.41
CA ASP A 126 10.27 -15.10 1.67
C ASP A 126 9.82 -15.16 3.14
N THR A 127 10.05 -14.09 3.91
CA THR A 127 9.72 -14.02 5.35
C THR A 127 8.62 -13.00 5.63
N ILE A 128 7.62 -13.43 6.38
CA ILE A 128 6.51 -12.62 6.89
C ILE A 128 6.72 -12.42 8.39
N TYR A 129 6.62 -11.18 8.87
CA TYR A 129 6.78 -10.76 10.26
C TYR A 129 5.48 -10.20 10.82
#